data_AF-A0A6P0SMS5-F1
#
_entry.id   AF-A0A6P0SMS5-F1
#
_cell.length_a   1.000
_cell.length_b   1.000
_cell.length_c   1.000
_cell.angle_alpha   90.00
_cell.angle_beta   90.00
_cell.angle_gamma   90.00
#
_symmetry.space_group_name_H-M   'P 1'
#
loop_
_entity.id
_entity.type
_entity.pdbx_description
1 polymer ?
#
loop_
_entity_poly.entity_id
_entity_poly.type
_entity_poly.pdbx_seq_one_letter_code
_entity_poly.pdbx_strand_id
1 'polypeptide(L)' 'LKLAELKLIEEVVGEPPLLLLDDVLAELDLNRQNLLLDAIQDRFQTLITTTHLGAFDSQWLNSSQILSVQAGQIKRLEA' A
#
# COMPACT_ATOMS: atom_id res chain seq x y z
N LEU A 1 3.84 -5.00 -15.30
CA LEU A 1 3.49 -3.84 -16.15
C LEU A 1 3.20 -2.61 -15.31
N LYS A 2 2.13 -2.57 -14.49
CA LYS A 2 1.80 -1.39 -13.65
C LYS A 2 2.96 -0.84 -12.79
N LEU A 3 3.69 -1.69 -12.08
CA LEU A 3 4.83 -1.24 -11.25
C LEU A 3 6.06 -0.78 -12.06
N ALA A 4 6.19 -1.23 -13.31
CA ALA A 4 7.29 -0.80 -14.18
C ALA A 4 7.09 0.64 -14.70
N GLU A 5 5.85 1.11 -14.73
CA GLU A 5 5.50 2.49 -15.09
C GLU A 5 5.89 3.48 -14.00
N LEU A 6 5.98 3.06 -12.73
CA LEU A 6 6.38 3.94 -11.62
C LEU A 6 7.77 4.54 -11.81
N LYS A 7 8.71 3.74 -12.33
CA LYS A 7 10.07 4.20 -12.64
C LYS A 7 10.07 5.25 -13.74
N LEU A 8 9.22 5.07 -14.76
CA LEU A 8 9.06 6.04 -15.84
C LEU A 8 8.44 7.35 -15.32
N ILE A 9 7.44 7.25 -14.44
CA ILE A 9 6.81 8.43 -13.81
C ILE A 9 7.84 9.21 -12.99
N GLU A 10 8.64 8.53 -12.16
CA GLU A 10 9.72 9.15 -11.39
C GLU A 10 10.76 9.81 -12.31
N GLU A 11 11.17 9.15 -13.40
CA GLU A 11 12.12 9.70 -14.38
C GLU A 11 11.58 10.94 -15.11
N VAL A 12 10.26 11.00 -15.38
CA VAL A 12 9.63 12.11 -16.10
C VAL A 12 9.30 13.29 -15.18
N VAL A 13 8.83 13.02 -13.96
CA VAL A 13 8.39 14.06 -13.01
C VAL A 13 9.56 14.55 -12.14
N GLY A 14 10.58 13.71 -11.92
CA GLY A 14 11.76 14.02 -11.12
C GLY A 14 11.58 13.80 -9.61
N GLU A 15 10.43 13.25 -9.18
CA GLU A 15 10.13 12.89 -7.80
C GLU A 15 9.38 11.55 -7.72
N PRO A 16 9.52 10.79 -6.61
CA PRO A 16 8.82 9.53 -6.45
C PRO A 16 7.30 9.76 -6.35
N PRO A 17 6.46 9.01 -7.08
CA PRO A 17 5.02 9.19 -7.06
C PRO A 17 4.39 8.74 -5.73
N LEU A 18 3.25 9.35 -5.39
CA LEU A 18 2.32 8.84 -4.38
C LEU A 18 1.47 7.71 -4.98
N LEU A 19 1.56 6.52 -4.41
CA LEU A 19 0.80 5.36 -4.84
C LEU A 19 -0.52 5.24 -4.05
N LEU A 20 -1.63 5.10 -4.76
CA LEU A 20 -2.97 4.90 -4.20
C LEU A 20 -3.49 3.54 -4.66
N LEU A 21 -3.71 2.63 -3.71
CA LEU A 21 -4.18 1.27 -3.97
C LEU A 21 -5.56 1.07 -3.35
N ASP A 22 -6.58 0.88 -4.18
CA ASP A 22 -7.96 0.72 -3.73
C ASP A 22 -8.38 -0.75 -3.73
N ASP A 23 -8.51 -1.37 -2.55
CA ASP A 23 -8.93 -2.76 -2.28
C ASP A 23 -8.24 -3.88 -3.11
N VAL A 24 -7.14 -3.55 -3.81
CA VAL A 24 -6.43 -4.44 -4.72
C VAL A 24 -5.86 -5.69 -4.04
N LEU A 25 -5.68 -5.65 -2.72
CA LEU A 25 -5.15 -6.79 -1.96
C LEU A 25 -6.19 -7.90 -1.83
N ALA A 26 -7.47 -7.57 -1.69
CA ALA A 26 -8.54 -8.56 -1.58
C ALA A 26 -8.71 -9.39 -2.87
N GLU A 27 -8.29 -8.86 -4.02
CA GLU A 27 -8.35 -9.54 -5.32
C GLU A 27 -7.16 -10.47 -5.60
N LEU A 28 -6.11 -10.42 -4.76
CA LEU A 28 -4.86 -11.14 -4.97
C LEU A 28 -4.73 -12.31 -3.98
N ASP A 29 -4.12 -13.40 -4.43
CA ASP A 29 -3.64 -14.44 -3.52
C ASP A 29 -2.45 -13.95 -2.67
N LEU A 30 -2.18 -14.62 -1.54
CA LEU A 30 -1.13 -14.24 -0.57
C LEU A 30 0.25 -14.05 -1.21
N ASN A 31 0.63 -14.88 -2.19
CA ASN A 31 1.95 -14.74 -2.83
C ASN A 31 2.03 -13.46 -3.66
N ARG A 32 0.94 -13.12 -4.36
CA ARG A 32 0.88 -11.90 -5.17
C ARG A 32 0.75 -10.64 -4.31
N GLN A 33 0.05 -10.73 -3.17
CA GLN A 33 0.01 -9.65 -2.17
C GLN A 33 1.43 -9.34 -1.69
N ASN A 34 2.18 -10.35 -1.24
CA ASN A 34 3.57 -10.19 -0.78
C ASN A 34 4.47 -9.61 -1.87
N LEU A 35 4.41 -10.13 -3.10
CA LEU A 35 5.19 -9.59 -4.23
C LEU A 35 4.88 -8.12 -4.52
N LEU A 36 3.62 -7.71 -4.38
CA LEU A 36 3.22 -6.32 -4.58
C LEU A 36 3.73 -5.44 -3.45
N LEU A 37 3.59 -5.88 -2.20
CA LEU A 37 4.10 -5.17 -1.02
C LEU A 37 5.62 -5.04 -1.09
N ASP A 38 6.37 -6.12 -1.31
CA ASP A 38 7.84 -6.09 -1.44
C ASP A 38 8.32 -5.12 -2.53
N ALA A 39 7.61 -5.03 -3.65
CA ALA A 39 8.00 -4.19 -4.77
C ALA A 39 7.81 -2.68 -4.51
N ILE A 40 6.88 -2.31 -3.61
CA ILE A 40 6.57 -0.92 -3.27
C ILE A 40 7.19 -0.48 -1.95
N GLN A 41 7.59 -1.43 -1.09
CA GLN A 41 8.25 -1.17 0.19
C GLN A 41 9.45 -0.24 0.00
N ASP A 42 9.56 0.78 0.85
CA ASP A 42 10.67 1.74 0.94
C ASP A 42 10.96 2.61 -0.30
N ARG A 43 10.28 2.38 -1.44
CA ARG A 43 10.52 3.12 -2.69
C ARG A 43 9.51 4.24 -2.94
N PHE A 44 8.25 4.02 -2.56
CA PHE A 44 7.16 4.94 -2.87
C PHE A 44 6.29 5.17 -1.63
N GLN A 45 5.86 6.42 -1.44
CA GLN A 45 4.81 6.71 -0.45
C GLN A 45 3.52 6.05 -0.93
N THR A 46 2.94 5.17 -0.12
CA THR A 46 1.78 4.38 -0.52
C THR A 46 0.63 4.55 0.47
N LEU A 47 -0.57 4.82 -0.06
CA LEU A 47 -1.83 4.74 0.66
C LEU A 47 -2.63 3.56 0.13
N ILE A 48 -3.03 2.66 1.04
CA ILE A 48 -3.79 1.45 0.71
C ILE A 48 -5.12 1.48 1.44
N THR A 49 -6.22 1.27 0.74
CA THR A 49 -7.51 0.95 1.35
C THR A 49 -7.67 -0.57 1.38
N THR A 50 -8.14 -1.08 2.51
CA THR A 50 -8.46 -2.50 2.66
C THR A 50 -9.61 -2.66 3.63
N THR A 51 -10.40 -3.70 3.40
CA THR A 51 -11.40 -4.18 4.37
C THR A 51 -10.81 -5.21 5.35
N HIS A 52 -9.63 -5.75 5.06
CA HIS A 52 -8.98 -6.82 5.82
C HIS A 52 -7.49 -6.55 6.03
N LEU A 53 -7.08 -6.43 7.30
CA LEU A 53 -5.66 -6.26 7.67
C LEU A 53 -4.85 -7.56 7.58
N GLY A 54 -5.49 -8.73 7.50
CA GLY A 54 -4.80 -10.02 7.46
C GLY A 54 -3.95 -10.28 6.21
N ALA A 55 -4.08 -9.43 5.19
CA ALA A 55 -3.23 -9.43 4.00
C ALA A 55 -1.82 -8.88 4.26
N PHE A 56 -1.63 -8.17 5.38
CA PHE A 56 -0.37 -7.55 5.74
C PHE A 56 0.35 -8.39 6.80
N ASP A 57 1.65 -8.62 6.59
CA ASP A 57 2.47 -9.22 7.62
C ASP A 57 2.73 -8.25 8.78
N SER A 58 3.24 -8.78 9.88
CA SER A 58 3.53 -8.00 11.07
C SER A 58 4.62 -6.94 10.85
N GLN A 59 5.52 -7.12 9.90
CA GLN A 59 6.55 -6.12 9.60
C GLN A 59 5.93 -4.87 8.96
N TRP A 60 5.02 -5.07 8.00
CA TRP A 60 4.26 -4.01 7.35
C TRP A 60 3.31 -3.29 8.30
N LEU A 61 2.61 -4.02 9.15
CA LEU A 61 1.73 -3.41 10.15
C LEU A 61 2.51 -2.53 11.13
N ASN A 62 3.73 -2.93 11.49
CA ASN A 62 4.59 -2.15 12.40
C ASN A 62 5.26 -0.95 11.72
N SER A 63 5.53 -1.02 10.41
CA SER A 63 6.16 0.08 9.65
C SER A 63 5.15 1.05 9.03
N SER A 64 3.85 0.77 9.16
CA SER A 64 2.79 1.58 8.56
C SER A 64 1.95 2.33 9.59
N GLN A 65 1.29 3.40 9.13
CA GLN A 65 0.26 4.07 9.90
C GLN A 65 -1.10 3.47 9.55
N ILE A 66 -1.73 2.79 10.51
CA ILE A 66 -3.05 2.21 10.31
C ILE A 66 -4.13 3.21 10.73
N LEU A 67 -5.02 3.52 9.78
CA LEU A 67 -6.16 4.41 9.97
C LEU A 67 -7.45 3.63 9.72
N SER A 68 -8.35 3.63 10.70
CA SER A 68 -9.70 3.09 10.56
C SER A 68 -10.67 4.21 10.20
N VAL A 69 -11.50 3.97 9.19
CA VAL A 69 -12.57 4.88 8.79
C VAL A 69 -13.91 4.27 9.14
N GLN A 70 -14.71 4.96 9.95
CA GLN A 70 -16.05 4.52 10.34
C GLN A 70 -17.01 5.72 10.33
N ALA A 71 -18.12 5.60 9.61
CA ALA A 71 -19.15 6.65 9.52
C ALA A 71 -18.58 8.05 9.19
N GLY A 72 -17.63 8.12 8.25
CA GLY A 72 -16.97 9.36 7.84
C GLY A 72 -15.95 9.92 8.84
N GLN A 73 -15.64 9.20 9.92
CA GLN A 73 -14.64 9.59 10.90
C GLN A 73 -13.40 8.71 10.80
N ILE A 74 -12.23 9.34 10.91
CA ILE A 74 -10.93 8.65 10.88
C ILE A 74 -10.41 8.51 12.31
N LYS A 75 -10.01 7.29 12.69
CA LYS A 75 -9.35 6.97 13.96
C LYS A 75 -8.03 6.27 13.68
N ARG A 76 -6.99 6.64 14.41
CA ARG A 76 -5.72 5.90 14.37
C ARG A 76 -5.89 4.62 15.16
N LEU A 77 -5.48 3.49 14.57
CA LEU A 77 -5.31 2.23 15.28
C LEU A 77 -3.87 2.16 15.79
N GLU A 78 -3.69 1.80 17.05
CA GLU A 78 -2.37 1.44 17.59
C GLU A 78 -2.15 -0.05 17.25
N ALA A 79 -1.05 -0.34 16.57
CA ALA A 79 -0.66 -1.70 16.18
C ALA A 79 -0.05 -2.47 17.35
#